data_AF-A0A6P1I3H1-F1
#
_entry.id   AF-A0A6P1I3H1-F1
#
_cell.length_a   1.000
_cell.length_b   1.000
_cell.length_c   1.000
_cell.angle_alpha   90.00
_cell.angle_beta   90.00
_cell.angle_gamma   90.00
#
_symmetry.space_group_name_H-M   'P 1'
#
loop_
_entity.id
_entity.type
_entity.pdbx_description
1 polymer ?
#
loop_
_entity_poly.entity_id
_entity_poly.type
_entity_poly.pdbx_seq_one_letter_code
_entity_poly.pdbx_strand_id
1 'polypeptide(L)'
;MAELVTMALSSRRLAQQNPHLYYLVFGLLTRGSYRPIQSPIPGTNARSETFQAAVTHVVQAWTRLMRSGRIRGDQDPEIVATQLWSCVHGFISLELSGLFTQFRNPVRRVLRPMATNVLIGLGDTVEVAYASHDSALEASSAVAD
;
A
#
# COMPACT_ATOMS: atom_id res chain seq x y z
N MET A 1 -9.54 -0.58 -8.92
CA MET A 1 -9.24 0.43 -7.88
C MET A 1 -9.76 -0.03 -6.51
N ALA A 2 -11.05 -0.36 -6.35
CA ALA A 2 -11.58 -0.87 -5.08
C ALA A 2 -10.78 -2.06 -4.50
N GLU A 3 -10.40 -3.04 -5.33
CA GLU A 3 -9.52 -4.15 -4.94
C GLU A 3 -8.19 -3.69 -4.30
N LEU A 4 -7.54 -2.67 -4.86
CA LEU A 4 -6.27 -2.14 -4.35
C LEU A 4 -6.44 -1.45 -2.99
N VAL A 5 -7.57 -0.77 -2.79
CA VAL A 5 -7.90 -0.16 -1.49
C VAL A 5 -8.18 -1.24 -0.45
N THR A 6 -8.91 -2.29 -0.81
CA THR A 6 -9.14 -3.45 0.06
C THR A 6 -7.82 -4.12 0.45
N MET A 7 -6.89 -4.27 -0.49
CA MET A 7 -5.54 -4.79 -0.20
C MET A 7 -4.80 -3.88 0.79
N ALA A 8 -4.80 -2.56 0.58
CA ALA A 8 -4.16 -1.61 1.48
C ALA A 8 -4.74 -1.64 2.91
N LEU A 9 -6.08 -1.70 3.03
CA LEU A 9 -6.76 -1.80 4.32
C LEU A 9 -6.48 -3.13 5.02
N SER A 10 -6.40 -4.23 4.25
CA SER A 10 -6.05 -5.55 4.77
C SER A 10 -4.61 -5.60 5.26
N SER A 11 -3.65 -5.03 4.51
CA SER A 11 -2.26 -4.89 4.94
C SER A 11 -2.14 -4.05 6.22
N ARG A 12 -2.89 -2.95 6.33
CA ARG A 12 -2.97 -2.14 7.55
C ARG A 12 -3.51 -2.95 8.73
N ARG A 13 -4.61 -3.69 8.56
CA ARG A 13 -5.19 -4.54 9.62
C ARG A 13 -4.19 -5.58 10.10
N LEU A 14 -3.51 -6.26 9.17
CA LEU A 14 -2.48 -7.23 9.49
C LEU A 14 -1.32 -6.60 10.29
N ALA A 15 -0.88 -5.41 9.88
CA ALA A 15 0.17 -4.67 10.56
C ALA A 15 -0.23 -4.21 11.97
N GLN A 16 -1.50 -3.78 12.16
CA GLN A 16 -2.03 -3.42 13.47
C GLN A 16 -2.16 -4.62 14.41
N GLN A 17 -2.54 -5.78 13.88
CA GLN A 17 -2.61 -7.03 14.63
C GLN A 17 -1.23 -7.59 14.96
N ASN A 18 -0.22 -7.30 14.13
CA ASN A 18 1.14 -7.81 14.28
C ASN A 18 2.21 -6.70 14.15
N PRO A 19 2.22 -5.67 15.04
CA PRO A 19 3.13 -4.54 14.88
C PRO A 19 4.60 -4.95 14.92
N HIS A 20 4.93 -5.95 15.75
CA HIS A 20 6.27 -6.50 15.89
C HIS A 20 6.81 -7.13 14.59
N LEU A 21 5.97 -7.86 13.83
CA LEU A 21 6.36 -8.40 12.52
C LEU A 21 6.55 -7.27 11.50
N TYR A 22 5.70 -6.26 11.54
CA TYR A 22 5.80 -5.12 10.64
C TYR A 22 7.09 -4.32 10.89
N TYR A 23 7.44 -4.09 12.16
CA TYR A 23 8.71 -3.47 12.51
C TYR A 23 9.94 -4.30 12.09
N LEU A 24 9.82 -5.64 12.08
CA LEU A 24 10.88 -6.52 11.59
C LEU A 24 11.07 -6.43 10.06
N VAL A 25 9.97 -6.42 9.30
CA VAL A 25 9.98 -6.31 7.83
C VAL A 25 10.61 -5.00 7.35
N PHE A 26 10.44 -3.91 8.11
CA PHE A 26 11.00 -2.60 7.78
C PHE A 26 12.26 -2.23 8.58
N GLY A 27 12.82 -3.15 9.37
CA GLY A 27 14.04 -2.90 10.15
C GLY A 27 13.89 -1.81 11.23
N LEU A 28 12.67 -1.53 11.68
CA LEU A 28 12.35 -0.50 12.67
C LEU A 28 12.49 -1.00 14.13
N LEU A 29 12.80 -2.29 14.34
CA LEU A 29 13.16 -2.83 15.66
C LEU A 29 14.60 -2.42 16.02
N THR A 30 14.79 -1.18 16.43
CA THR A 30 16.08 -0.66 16.91
C THR A 30 16.15 -0.65 18.43
N ARG A 31 16.41 -1.82 19.03
CA ARG A 31 17.06 -1.91 20.35
C ARG A 31 18.19 -2.94 20.41
N GLY A 32 18.87 -3.16 19.29
CA GLY A 32 20.12 -3.92 19.26
C GLY A 32 20.39 -4.55 17.90
N SER A 33 21.24 -3.89 17.10
CA SER A 33 22.08 -4.56 16.11
C SER A 33 21.42 -5.33 14.97
N TYR A 34 20.24 -4.94 14.47
CA TYR A 34 19.84 -5.39 13.13
C TYR A 34 20.46 -4.45 12.07
N ARG A 35 21.62 -4.84 11.55
CA ARG A 35 22.21 -4.27 10.33
C ARG A 35 21.88 -5.26 9.20
N PRO A 36 21.18 -4.86 8.13
CA PRO A 36 21.04 -5.71 6.95
C PRO A 36 22.45 -6.13 6.52
N ILE A 37 22.73 -7.44 6.52
CA ILE A 37 24.08 -7.97 6.27
C ILE A 37 24.56 -7.60 4.86
N GLN A 38 23.64 -7.28 3.95
CA GLN A 38 23.92 -6.76 2.61
C GLN A 38 22.84 -5.75 2.22
N SER A 39 23.23 -4.59 1.67
CA SER A 39 22.30 -3.82 0.84
C SER A 39 21.87 -4.72 -0.32
N PRO A 40 20.56 -4.85 -0.62
CA PRO A 40 20.12 -5.60 -1.78
C PRO A 40 20.84 -5.08 -3.02
N ILE A 41 21.45 -5.98 -3.81
CA ILE A 41 22.04 -5.57 -5.09
C ILE A 41 20.87 -5.14 -5.99
N PRO A 42 20.89 -3.91 -6.54
CA PRO A 42 19.85 -3.46 -7.47
C PRO A 42 19.67 -4.49 -8.59
N GLY A 43 18.44 -4.96 -8.81
CA GLY A 43 18.12 -5.98 -9.82
C GLY A 43 18.23 -7.43 -9.37
N THR A 44 18.61 -7.72 -8.11
CA THR A 44 18.57 -9.09 -7.56
C THR A 44 17.30 -9.32 -6.75
N ASN A 45 16.43 -10.20 -7.26
CA ASN A 45 15.19 -10.61 -6.58
C ASN A 45 15.45 -11.72 -5.56
N ALA A 46 16.39 -11.51 -4.62
CA ALA A 46 16.70 -12.45 -3.53
C ALA A 46 15.56 -12.47 -2.49
N ARG A 47 14.38 -12.88 -2.94
CA ARG A 47 13.09 -12.71 -2.29
C ARG A 47 12.42 -14.07 -2.31
N SER A 48 11.84 -14.48 -1.18
CA SER A 48 11.20 -15.80 -1.08
C SER A 48 10.08 -15.95 -2.12
N GLU A 49 9.83 -17.18 -2.57
CA GLU A 49 8.77 -17.50 -3.54
C GLU A 49 7.40 -16.97 -3.08
N THR A 50 7.09 -17.10 -1.79
CA THR A 50 5.86 -16.57 -1.19
C THR A 50 5.75 -15.06 -1.31
N PHE A 51 6.87 -14.35 -1.15
CA PHE A 51 6.88 -12.90 -1.31
C PHE A 51 6.71 -12.53 -2.80
N GLN A 52 7.40 -13.23 -3.70
CA GLN A 52 7.25 -13.01 -5.15
C GLN A 52 5.81 -13.23 -5.61
N ALA A 53 5.12 -14.24 -5.08
CA ALA A 53 3.70 -14.48 -5.35
C ALA A 53 2.81 -13.32 -4.87
N ALA A 54 3.05 -12.80 -3.66
CA ALA A 54 2.32 -11.64 -3.15
C ALA A 54 2.54 -10.37 -4.00
N VAL A 55 3.78 -10.11 -4.43
CA VAL A 55 4.11 -9.00 -5.34
C VAL A 55 3.41 -9.16 -6.68
N THR A 56 3.45 -10.37 -7.24
CA THR A 56 2.79 -10.68 -8.51
C THR A 56 1.30 -10.38 -8.43
N HIS A 57 0.66 -10.72 -7.30
CA HIS A 57 -0.76 -10.45 -7.11
C HIS A 57 -1.09 -8.94 -7.09
N VAL A 58 -0.25 -8.14 -6.41
CA VAL A 58 -0.34 -6.67 -6.41
C VAL A 58 -0.17 -6.13 -7.84
N VAL A 59 0.89 -6.53 -8.54
CA VAL A 59 1.19 -6.07 -9.91
C VAL A 59 0.10 -6.45 -10.91
N GLN A 60 -0.51 -7.63 -10.76
CA GLN A 60 -1.65 -8.06 -11.59
C GLN A 60 -2.88 -7.18 -11.36
N ALA A 61 -3.20 -6.83 -10.12
CA ALA A 61 -4.30 -5.91 -9.81
C ALA A 61 -4.08 -4.52 -10.43
N TRP A 62 -2.83 -4.04 -10.45
CA TRP A 62 -2.43 -2.81 -11.14
C TRP A 62 -2.54 -2.91 -12.65
N THR A 63 -2.05 -4.00 -13.24
CA THR A 63 -2.16 -4.25 -14.67
C THR A 63 -3.62 -4.24 -15.12
N ARG A 64 -4.54 -4.83 -14.34
CA ARG A 64 -5.97 -4.77 -14.62
C ARG A 64 -6.52 -3.33 -14.56
N LEU A 65 -6.09 -2.53 -13.59
CA LEU A 65 -6.50 -1.14 -13.47
C LEU A 65 -6.00 -0.30 -14.65
N MET A 66 -4.75 -0.46 -15.08
CA MET A 66 -4.19 0.25 -16.23
C MET A 66 -4.89 -0.14 -17.54
N ARG A 67 -5.19 -1.44 -17.73
CA ARG A 67 -5.96 -1.92 -18.89
C ARG A 67 -7.38 -1.37 -18.97
N SER A 68 -7.95 -0.89 -17.87
CA SER A 68 -9.27 -0.24 -17.88
C SER A 68 -9.27 1.16 -18.53
N GLY A 69 -8.11 1.68 -18.93
CA GLY A 69 -7.96 3.01 -19.55
C GLY A 69 -8.09 4.17 -18.55
N ARG A 70 -8.22 3.86 -17.27
CA ARG A 70 -8.43 4.81 -16.18
C ARG A 70 -7.14 5.49 -15.69
N ILE A 71 -6.00 4.92 -16.02
CA ILE A 71 -4.66 5.44 -15.71
C ILE A 71 -3.89 5.48 -17.04
N ARG A 72 -2.96 6.42 -17.21
CA ARG A 72 -2.12 6.48 -18.42
C ARG A 72 -1.39 5.15 -18.62
N GLY A 73 -1.53 4.59 -19.82
CA GLY A 73 -1.01 3.27 -20.17
C GLY A 73 0.47 3.25 -20.62
N ASP A 74 1.14 4.40 -20.61
CA ASP A 74 2.55 4.57 -21.03
C ASP A 74 3.56 4.27 -19.90
N GLN A 75 3.08 4.07 -18.67
CA GLN A 75 3.90 3.76 -17.50
C GLN A 75 4.08 2.25 -17.32
N ASP A 76 5.20 1.81 -16.75
CA ASP A 76 5.41 0.42 -16.36
C ASP A 76 4.52 0.05 -15.15
N PRO A 77 3.66 -0.99 -15.24
CA PRO A 77 2.80 -1.44 -14.14
C PRO A 77 3.55 -1.76 -12.84
N GLU A 78 4.79 -2.26 -12.90
CA GLU A 78 5.60 -2.53 -11.72
C GLU A 78 6.04 -1.24 -11.03
N ILE A 79 6.44 -0.23 -11.80
CA ILE A 79 6.80 1.09 -11.29
C ILE A 79 5.59 1.75 -10.63
N VAL A 80 4.44 1.73 -11.30
CA VAL A 80 3.19 2.29 -10.78
C VAL A 80 2.74 1.58 -9.50
N ALA A 81 2.79 0.25 -9.49
CA ALA A 81 2.47 -0.54 -8.31
C ALA A 81 3.38 -0.17 -7.13
N THR A 82 4.69 -0.03 -7.38
CA THR A 82 5.69 0.31 -6.37
C THR A 82 5.46 1.70 -5.78
N GLN A 83 5.04 2.69 -6.58
CA GLN A 83 4.73 4.03 -6.08
C GLN A 83 3.57 4.00 -5.06
N LEU A 84 2.43 3.37 -5.38
CA LEU A 84 1.33 3.31 -4.41
C LEU A 84 1.69 2.44 -3.21
N TRP A 85 2.39 1.31 -3.41
CA TRP A 85 2.76 0.44 -2.31
C TRP A 85 3.70 1.14 -1.32
N SER A 86 4.54 2.05 -1.82
CA SER A 86 5.35 2.96 -1.00
C SER A 86 4.46 3.90 -0.16
N CYS A 87 3.40 4.47 -0.75
CA CYS A 87 2.43 5.28 -0.01
C CYS A 87 1.70 4.48 1.08
N VAL A 88 1.26 3.26 0.77
CA VAL A 88 0.57 2.38 1.73
C VAL A 88 1.47 2.01 2.90
N HIS A 89 2.68 1.53 2.62
CA HIS A 89 3.62 1.13 3.66
C HIS A 89 4.16 2.32 4.45
N GLY A 90 4.39 3.46 3.81
CA GLY A 90 4.73 4.71 4.49
C GLY A 90 3.63 5.14 5.46
N PHE A 91 2.37 5.10 5.03
CA PHE A 91 1.23 5.38 5.92
C PHE A 91 1.19 4.43 7.12
N ILE A 92 1.28 3.12 6.91
CA ILE A 92 1.21 2.13 8.00
C ILE A 92 2.38 2.31 8.98
N SER A 93 3.61 2.54 8.48
CA SER A 93 4.77 2.78 9.34
C SER A 93 4.60 4.00 10.24
N LEU A 94 4.07 5.11 9.69
CA LEU A 94 3.81 6.34 10.45
C LEU A 94 2.60 6.20 11.39
N GLU A 95 1.61 5.39 11.03
CA GLU A 95 0.49 5.08 11.91
C GLU A 95 0.94 4.28 13.13
N LEU A 96 1.77 3.25 12.92
CA LEU A 96 2.30 2.42 14.00
C LEU A 96 3.25 3.18 14.92
N SER A 97 3.99 4.18 14.42
CA SER A 97 4.83 5.05 15.25
C SER A 97 4.05 6.05 16.12
N GLY A 98 2.72 6.13 15.96
CA GLY A 98 1.86 7.05 16.70
C GLY A 98 1.81 8.47 16.12
N LEU A 99 2.36 8.70 14.92
CA LEU A 99 2.40 10.03 14.29
C LEU A 99 1.00 10.59 13.95
N PHE A 100 -0.02 9.73 13.87
CA PHE A 100 -1.38 10.12 13.50
C PHE A 100 -2.35 10.21 14.67
N THR A 101 -1.85 10.22 15.91
CA THR A 101 -2.67 10.28 17.13
C THR A 101 -3.63 11.48 17.17
N GLN A 102 -3.31 12.60 16.50
CA GLN A 102 -4.22 13.74 16.37
C GLN A 102 -5.46 13.50 15.47
N PHE A 103 -5.50 12.42 14.67
CA PHE A 103 -6.59 12.16 13.73
C PHE A 103 -7.50 11.03 14.21
N ARG A 104 -8.79 11.31 14.42
CA ARG A 104 -9.82 10.28 14.73
C ARG A 104 -9.94 9.19 13.66
N ASN A 105 -9.72 9.56 12.39
CA ASN A 105 -9.72 8.61 11.28
C ASN A 105 -8.54 8.94 10.33
N PRO A 106 -7.34 8.41 10.60
CA PRO A 106 -6.14 8.72 9.81
C PRO A 106 -6.23 8.17 8.38
N VAL A 107 -6.96 7.08 8.16
CA VAL A 107 -7.23 6.53 6.83
C VAL A 107 -7.95 7.55 5.95
N ARG A 108 -9.04 8.14 6.46
CA ARG A 108 -9.82 9.15 5.73
C ARG A 108 -9.06 10.47 5.56
N ARG A 109 -8.23 10.84 6.53
CA ARG A 109 -7.55 12.15 6.57
C ARG A 109 -6.20 12.17 5.85
N VAL A 110 -5.52 11.04 5.72
CA VAL A 110 -4.16 10.96 5.16
C VAL A 110 -4.08 9.94 4.03
N LEU A 111 -4.38 8.66 4.30
CA LEU A 111 -4.19 7.59 3.31
C LEU A 111 -5.02 7.81 2.05
N ARG A 112 -6.32 8.14 2.20
CA ARG A 112 -7.22 8.36 1.07
C ARG A 112 -6.80 9.56 0.20
N PRO A 113 -6.59 10.78 0.74
CA PRO A 113 -6.10 11.89 -0.07
C PRO A 113 -4.74 11.63 -0.72
N MET A 114 -3.80 10.99 -0.01
CA MET A 114 -2.48 10.67 -0.55
C MET A 114 -2.57 9.69 -1.73
N ALA A 115 -3.32 8.60 -1.57
CA ALA A 115 -3.55 7.63 -2.64
C ALA A 115 -4.26 8.27 -3.85
N THR A 116 -5.23 9.15 -3.60
CA THR A 116 -5.93 9.90 -4.66
C THR A 116 -4.97 10.81 -5.43
N ASN A 117 -4.08 11.55 -4.75
CA ASN A 117 -3.10 12.41 -5.40
C ASN A 117 -2.15 11.62 -6.31
N VAL A 118 -1.71 10.44 -5.87
CA VAL A 118 -0.89 9.53 -6.69
C VAL A 118 -1.68 9.07 -7.91
N LEU A 119 -2.92 8.63 -7.75
CA LEU A 119 -3.77 8.17 -8.84
C LEU A 119 -4.04 9.26 -9.88
N ILE A 120 -4.32 10.50 -9.44
CA ILE A 120 -4.49 11.65 -10.33
C ILE A 120 -3.19 11.96 -11.08
N GLY A 121 -2.05 11.94 -10.38
CA GLY A 121 -0.73 12.11 -11.02
C GLY A 121 -0.44 11.05 -12.09
N LEU A 122 -1.02 9.86 -11.96
CA LEU A 122 -0.92 8.78 -12.93
C LEU A 122 -1.96 8.88 -14.06
N GLY A 123 -2.96 9.76 -13.94
CA GLY A 123 -3.97 10.05 -14.98
C GLY A 123 -5.40 9.66 -14.64
N ASP A 124 -5.70 9.28 -13.40
CA ASP A 124 -7.08 9.12 -12.91
C ASP A 124 -7.75 10.50 -12.66
N THR A 125 -9.06 10.51 -12.40
CA THR A 125 -9.80 11.72 -12.00
C THR A 125 -10.16 11.69 -10.53
N VAL A 126 -10.31 12.86 -9.90
CA VAL A 126 -10.60 13.01 -8.46
C VAL A 126 -11.89 12.28 -8.09
N GLU A 127 -12.94 12.47 -8.91
CA GLU A 127 -14.28 11.98 -8.69
C GLU A 127 -14.30 10.45 -8.68
N VAL A 128 -13.63 9.85 -9.67
CA VAL A 128 -13.59 8.41 -9.87
C VAL A 128 -12.67 7.73 -8.84
N ALA A 129 -11.56 8.38 -8.46
CA ALA A 129 -10.69 7.92 -7.38
C ALA A 129 -11.44 7.88 -6.03
N TYR A 130 -12.15 8.96 -5.68
CA TYR A 130 -12.92 9.04 -4.43
C TYR A 130 -14.05 8.02 -4.36
N ALA A 131 -14.83 7.83 -5.42
CA ALA A 131 -15.90 6.83 -5.45
C ALA A 131 -15.35 5.41 -5.19
N SER A 132 -14.19 5.08 -5.76
CA SER A 132 -13.58 3.77 -5.58
C SER A 132 -12.99 3.54 -4.19
N HIS A 133 -12.56 4.61 -3.50
CA HIS A 133 -12.19 4.53 -2.09
C HIS A 133 -13.39 4.29 -1.19
N ASP A 134 -14.51 4.97 -1.46
CA ASP A 134 -15.71 4.87 -0.63
C ASP A 134 -16.31 3.45 -0.72
N SER A 135 -16.45 2.88 -1.92
CA SER A 135 -16.94 1.50 -2.10
C SER A 135 -16.07 0.45 -1.39
N ALA A 136 -14.74 0.66 -1.34
CA ALA A 136 -13.84 -0.27 -0.66
C ALA A 136 -13.89 -0.14 0.87
N LEU A 137 -14.11 1.08 1.38
CA LEU A 137 -14.33 1.30 2.82
C LEU A 137 -15.63 0.63 3.29
N GLU A 138 -16.70 0.75 2.51
CA GLU A 138 -17.99 0.09 2.77
C GLU A 138 -17.84 -1.45 2.77
N ALA A 139 -17.19 -2.01 1.74
CA ALA A 139 -16.94 -3.45 1.66
C ALA A 139 -16.06 -3.96 2.81
N SER A 140 -15.07 -3.18 3.26
CA SER A 140 -14.21 -3.55 4.39
C SER A 140 -14.92 -3.47 5.74
N SER A 141 -15.92 -2.58 5.90
CA SER A 141 -16.72 -2.52 7.13
C SER A 141 -17.70 -3.69 7.23
N ALA A 142 -18.28 -4.14 6.12
CA ALA A 142 -19.21 -5.27 6.09
C ALA A 142 -18.56 -6.64 6.37
N VAL A 143 -17.23 -6.75 6.30
CA VAL A 143 -16.45 -7.96 6.63
C VAL A 143 -15.99 -7.95 8.10
N ALA A 144 -16.21 -6.85 8.83
CA ALA A 144 -15.82 -6.72 10.24
C ALA A 144 -16.98 -7.01 11.22
N ASP A 145 -18.22 -7.14 10.71
CA ASP A 145 -19.42 -7.59 11.42
C ASP A 145 -19.69 -9.08 11.14
#